data_AF-A0A352NYV6-F1
#
_entry.id   AF-A0A352NYV6-F1
#
_cell.length_a   1.000
_cell.length_b   1.000
_cell.length_c   1.000
_cell.angle_alpha   90.00
_cell.angle_beta   90.00
_cell.angle_gamma   90.00
#
_symmetry.space_group_name_H-M   'P 1'
#
loop_
_entity.id
_entity.type
_entity.pdbx_description
1 polymer ?
#
loop_
_entity_poly.entity_id
_entity_poly.type
_entity_poly.pdbx_seq_one_letter_code
_entity_poly.pdbx_strand_id
1 'polypeptide(L)'
;MDLTYKLNPLYLKNSLGKKILKGIEPFYDDNIVAVKDNSTRERILENEEPCVIISSSGMLTGGYSQYYAEKIAPMQKGYIVITGYQDEESPGRKLLDLLKDEKNKKLCLNGKTIEVKCKVERIGLSAHSDKLEIKSLIHLLNPRSIFIVHGDENVVESFSRELFEETSERVYAPKCGDSYAIDIHKPRRQRKTYINKVMNSYMELDEHNVRSLWEFISKNYGKRLFTAEELFYIWRGCNKLEKSFRDFQKIIIYSPYFENDSKRLFLFKCQEEGKVLEKLDRKELKPNELKEIVHNYFGKFNFKKASYMYENREIVLNFDFPAVVNADIHNVMKDFQKKFKWQVKINNSVNINEASKVIKELFSQKNVEKISYRLEKNEVTVVLDSPANAIEDSEKKFKNITGINISVRYKENLVSKNANAVIVKSGSRHDVMEQNRALQFIDEFFEDMEFKPYKKSIKSHLDEKYIELSFITPAIGKKCEKTVKRISDLTGWNMSVSESANQNEIIKMAVELCKMEGIELKKNPSFNNFDLSVKLKIKEGHLKGGGEKLSRIKNKFEYKTGCVLKW
;
A
#
# COMPACT_ATOMS: atom_id res chain seq x y z
N MET A 1 20.21 11.55 15.94
CA MET A 1 20.33 12.16 14.59
C MET A 1 18.95 12.30 13.95
N ASP A 2 18.21 11.21 13.76
CA ASP A 2 16.86 11.20 13.16
C ASP A 2 15.86 12.22 13.75
N LEU A 3 15.73 12.27 15.09
CA LEU A 3 14.79 13.18 15.75
C LEU A 3 14.99 14.66 15.34
N THR A 4 16.23 15.10 15.15
CA THR A 4 16.53 16.47 14.72
C THR A 4 15.96 16.77 13.34
N TYR A 5 16.09 15.84 12.39
CA TYR A 5 15.55 15.99 11.04
C TYR A 5 14.01 15.95 11.05
N LYS A 6 13.41 15.04 11.83
CA LYS A 6 11.96 14.95 11.99
C LYS A 6 11.34 16.20 12.60
N LEU A 7 12.05 16.85 13.52
CA LEU A 7 11.60 18.09 14.16
C LEU A 7 11.81 19.34 13.30
N ASN A 8 12.62 19.27 12.23
CA ASN A 8 12.97 20.42 11.39
C ASN A 8 12.71 20.17 9.89
N PRO A 9 11.54 19.66 9.47
CA PRO A 9 11.30 19.24 8.09
C PRO A 9 11.31 20.40 7.09
N LEU A 10 11.05 21.64 7.55
CA LEU A 10 11.04 22.84 6.71
C LEU A 10 12.42 23.24 6.18
N TYR A 11 13.48 22.79 6.84
CA TYR A 11 14.86 23.09 6.48
C TYR A 11 15.50 22.00 5.61
N LEU A 12 14.74 20.96 5.26
CA LEU A 12 15.20 19.85 4.44
C LEU A 12 14.90 20.07 2.96
N LYS A 13 15.61 19.34 2.09
CA LYS A 13 15.25 19.24 0.67
C LYS A 13 13.77 18.84 0.54
N ASN A 14 13.09 19.42 -0.45
CA ASN A 14 11.64 19.29 -0.63
C ASN A 14 11.12 17.85 -0.62
N SER A 15 11.86 16.91 -1.22
CA SER A 15 11.48 15.50 -1.25
C SER A 15 11.42 14.89 0.15
N LEU A 16 12.45 15.14 0.97
CA LEU A 16 12.56 14.61 2.32
C LEU A 16 11.62 15.36 3.28
N GLY A 17 11.63 16.69 3.26
CA GLY A 17 10.76 17.52 4.09
C GLY A 17 9.28 17.21 3.88
N LYS A 18 8.83 17.07 2.63
CA LYS A 18 7.43 16.71 2.32
C LYS A 18 7.07 15.29 2.74
N LYS A 19 7.99 14.33 2.75
CA LYS A 19 7.73 12.98 3.29
C LYS A 19 7.45 13.07 4.78
N ILE A 20 8.31 13.76 5.52
CA ILE A 20 8.18 13.93 6.98
C ILE A 20 6.88 14.68 7.32
N LEU A 21 6.56 15.76 6.61
CA LEU A 21 5.32 16.52 6.81
C LEU A 21 4.05 15.70 6.51
N LYS A 22 4.15 14.60 5.75
CA LYS A 22 3.06 13.66 5.51
C LYS A 22 3.02 12.51 6.53
N GLY A 23 3.88 12.53 7.54
CA GLY A 23 4.00 11.45 8.53
C GLY A 23 4.74 10.21 8.03
N ILE A 24 5.40 10.28 6.86
CA ILE A 24 6.14 9.15 6.30
C ILE A 24 7.53 9.09 6.94
N GLU A 25 7.92 7.90 7.43
CA GLU A 25 9.25 7.64 7.99
C GLU A 25 10.35 7.92 6.93
N PRO A 26 11.26 8.89 7.18
CA PRO A 26 12.27 9.28 6.20
C PRO A 26 13.51 8.38 6.12
N PHE A 27 13.91 7.70 7.20
CA PHE A 27 15.23 7.05 7.29
C PHE A 27 15.19 5.55 7.52
N TYR A 28 14.05 5.00 7.95
CA TYR A 28 13.91 3.57 8.22
C TYR A 28 12.79 2.99 7.38
N ASP A 29 13.04 1.81 6.85
CA ASP A 29 12.09 1.00 6.10
C ASP A 29 12.49 -0.48 6.24
N ASP A 30 11.88 -1.37 5.45
CA ASP A 30 12.17 -2.80 5.50
C ASP A 30 13.63 -3.15 5.18
N ASN A 31 14.39 -2.24 4.55
CA ASN A 31 15.81 -2.41 4.20
C ASN A 31 16.76 -1.65 5.13
N ILE A 32 16.30 -0.61 5.83
CA ILE A 32 17.13 0.20 6.75
C ILE A 32 16.60 0.04 8.18
N VAL A 33 17.31 -0.79 8.96
CA VAL A 33 16.89 -1.17 10.31
C VAL A 33 17.77 -0.51 11.38
N ALA A 34 17.14 0.11 12.37
CA ALA A 34 17.83 0.71 13.50
C ALA A 34 18.30 -0.36 14.51
N VAL A 35 19.61 -0.43 14.77
CA VAL A 35 20.19 -1.38 15.74
C VAL A 35 20.30 -0.73 17.12
N LYS A 36 19.51 -1.22 18.09
CA LYS A 36 19.38 -0.61 19.43
C LYS A 36 20.18 -1.38 20.49
N ASP A 37 19.96 -2.68 20.59
CA ASP A 37 20.53 -3.59 21.59
C ASP A 37 21.78 -4.33 21.10
N ASN A 38 22.56 -4.86 22.06
CA ASN A 38 23.82 -5.56 21.75
C ASN A 38 23.59 -6.94 21.14
N SER A 39 22.54 -7.67 21.54
CA SER A 39 22.25 -8.99 20.96
C SER A 39 21.99 -8.93 19.46
N THR A 40 21.34 -7.86 18.98
CA THR A 40 21.14 -7.63 17.56
C THR A 40 22.48 -7.35 16.85
N ARG A 41 23.41 -6.64 17.49
CA ARG A 41 24.75 -6.36 16.92
C ARG A 41 25.56 -7.63 16.73
N GLU A 42 25.54 -8.51 17.72
CA GLU A 42 26.22 -9.81 17.67
C GLU A 42 25.60 -10.69 16.57
N ARG A 43 24.27 -10.78 16.52
CA ARG A 43 23.56 -11.54 15.49
C ARG A 43 23.85 -11.05 14.06
N ILE A 44 24.04 -9.75 13.86
CA ILE A 44 24.42 -9.18 12.55
C ILE A 44 25.80 -9.69 12.12
N LEU A 45 26.74 -9.82 13.05
CA LEU A 45 28.10 -10.31 12.75
C LEU A 45 28.18 -11.83 12.59
N GLU A 46 27.28 -12.57 13.24
CA GLU A 46 27.17 -14.03 13.12
C GLU A 46 26.43 -14.47 11.85
N ASN A 47 25.60 -13.60 11.27
CA ASN A 47 24.86 -13.91 10.06
C ASN A 47 25.80 -13.97 8.84
N GLU A 48 25.67 -15.03 8.03
CA GLU A 48 26.44 -15.19 6.79
C GLU A 48 25.90 -14.35 5.64
N GLU A 49 24.67 -13.81 5.76
CA GLU A 49 24.09 -12.94 4.74
C GLU A 49 24.85 -11.60 4.63
N PRO A 50 25.26 -11.20 3.40
CA PRO A 50 25.91 -9.91 3.19
C PRO A 50 25.00 -8.75 3.60
N CYS A 51 25.51 -7.84 4.43
CA CYS A 51 24.79 -6.65 4.84
C CYS A 51 25.71 -5.42 4.86
N VAL A 52 25.09 -4.22 4.92
CA VAL A 52 25.80 -2.95 5.06
C VAL A 52 25.55 -2.39 6.45
N ILE A 53 26.62 -2.07 7.18
CA ILE A 53 26.55 -1.50 8.51
C ILE A 53 26.99 -0.04 8.47
N ILE A 54 26.08 0.87 8.82
CA ILE A 54 26.39 2.29 9.00
C ILE A 54 26.48 2.57 10.50
N SER A 55 27.65 3.02 10.96
CA SER A 55 27.91 3.21 12.38
C SER A 55 28.72 4.45 12.69
N SER A 56 28.53 5.01 13.88
CA SER A 56 29.29 6.15 14.40
C SER A 56 30.35 5.69 15.42
N SER A 57 31.45 6.43 15.62
CA SER A 57 31.84 7.68 14.95
C SER A 57 32.46 7.49 13.55
N GLY A 58 32.36 8.51 12.69
CA GLY A 58 32.88 8.45 11.32
C GLY A 58 34.41 8.44 11.20
N MET A 59 35.14 8.64 12.31
CA MET A 59 36.62 8.61 12.35
C MET A 59 37.17 7.39 13.10
N LEU A 60 36.31 6.42 13.44
CA LEU A 60 36.67 5.27 14.28
C LEU A 60 37.33 5.66 15.60
N THR A 61 36.94 6.80 16.18
CA THR A 61 37.47 7.29 17.47
C THR A 61 36.74 6.68 18.66
N GLY A 62 35.53 6.16 18.45
CA GLY A 62 34.72 5.58 19.51
C GLY A 62 33.39 5.01 19.01
N GLY A 63 32.63 4.47 19.96
CA GLY A 63 31.31 3.91 19.70
C GLY A 63 31.35 2.58 18.94
N TYR A 64 30.23 2.24 18.32
CA TYR A 64 30.06 0.94 17.67
C TYR A 64 30.84 0.80 16.37
N SER A 65 31.26 1.92 15.74
CA SER A 65 32.12 1.87 14.55
C SER A 65 33.44 1.15 14.82
N GLN A 66 34.07 1.38 15.98
CA GLN A 66 35.29 0.68 16.38
C GLN A 66 35.01 -0.80 16.67
N TYR A 67 33.90 -1.10 17.34
CA TYR A 67 33.48 -2.48 17.63
C TYR A 67 33.32 -3.28 16.33
N TYR A 68 32.62 -2.72 15.33
CA TYR A 68 32.47 -3.38 14.03
C TYR A 68 33.79 -3.45 13.27
N ALA A 69 34.61 -2.38 13.29
CA ALA A 69 35.91 -2.39 12.63
C ALA A 69 36.86 -3.45 13.23
N GLU A 70 36.84 -3.65 14.56
CA GLU A 70 37.64 -4.69 15.23
C GLU A 70 37.27 -6.10 14.73
N LYS A 71 36.00 -6.34 14.41
CA LYS A 71 35.50 -7.64 13.95
C LYS A 71 35.60 -7.82 12.44
N ILE A 72 35.41 -6.76 11.66
CA ILE A 72 35.43 -6.79 10.19
C ILE A 72 36.86 -6.74 9.66
N ALA A 73 37.78 -5.99 10.29
CA ALA A 73 39.14 -5.82 9.80
C ALA A 73 39.89 -7.15 9.54
N PRO A 74 39.78 -8.19 10.40
CA PRO A 74 40.39 -9.51 10.14
C PRO A 74 39.71 -10.35 9.06
N MET A 75 38.52 -9.98 8.60
CA MET A 75 37.75 -10.79 7.64
C MET A 75 38.23 -10.52 6.21
N GLN A 76 38.69 -11.53 5.49
CA GLN A 76 39.12 -11.39 4.08
C GLN A 76 38.00 -10.91 3.15
N LYS A 77 36.76 -11.33 3.41
CA LYS A 77 35.56 -10.87 2.66
C LYS A 77 34.97 -9.58 3.22
N GLY A 78 35.56 -9.04 4.29
CA GLY A 78 35.11 -7.79 4.90
C GLY A 78 35.41 -6.58 4.02
N TYR A 79 34.64 -5.52 4.22
CA TYR A 79 34.87 -4.26 3.52
C TYR A 79 34.58 -3.07 4.43
N ILE A 80 35.57 -2.19 4.61
CA ILE A 80 35.44 -0.97 5.41
C ILE A 80 35.58 0.24 4.49
N VAL A 81 34.55 1.09 4.48
CA VAL A 81 34.51 2.31 3.67
C VAL A 81 34.48 3.54 4.57
N ILE A 82 35.45 4.43 4.40
CA ILE A 82 35.51 5.72 5.10
C ILE A 82 34.94 6.80 4.19
N THR A 83 33.91 7.51 4.66
CA THR A 83 33.15 8.44 3.81
C THR A 83 33.51 9.91 3.97
N GLY A 84 34.18 10.27 5.07
CA GLY A 84 34.45 11.65 5.46
C GLY A 84 35.94 12.01 5.52
N TYR A 85 36.21 13.23 5.98
CA TYR A 85 37.54 13.64 6.42
C TYR A 85 37.97 12.84 7.67
N GLN A 86 39.27 12.66 7.85
CA GLN A 86 39.86 11.92 8.97
C GLN A 86 41.00 12.74 9.54
N ASP A 87 40.90 13.10 10.83
CA ASP A 87 41.97 13.76 11.56
C ASP A 87 43.24 12.90 11.55
N GLU A 88 44.42 13.53 11.53
CA GLU A 88 45.70 12.83 11.39
C GLU A 88 45.94 11.78 12.48
N GLU A 89 45.50 12.07 13.70
CA GLU A 89 45.66 11.19 14.85
C GLU A 89 44.61 10.07 14.92
N SER A 90 43.55 10.16 14.10
CA SER A 90 42.40 9.27 14.20
C SER A 90 42.71 7.83 13.75
N PRO A 91 42.06 6.82 14.36
CA PRO A 91 42.23 5.44 13.90
C PRO A 91 41.77 5.22 12.46
N GLY A 92 40.75 5.94 12.00
CA GLY A 92 40.33 5.89 10.62
C GLY A 92 41.37 6.46 9.64
N ARG A 93 42.16 7.49 10.03
CA ARG A 93 43.31 7.93 9.23
C ARG A 93 44.38 6.85 9.14
N LYS A 94 44.74 6.24 10.27
CA LYS A 94 45.70 5.12 10.30
C LYS A 94 45.26 3.97 9.41
N LEU A 95 43.97 3.62 9.44
CA LEU A 95 43.39 2.60 8.57
C LEU A 95 43.50 2.97 7.07
N LEU A 96 43.32 4.24 6.71
CA LEU A 96 43.51 4.71 5.33
C LEU A 96 44.97 4.71 4.88
N ASP A 97 45.91 5.05 5.76
CA ASP A 97 47.33 5.03 5.41
C ASP A 97 47.84 3.59 5.15
N LEU A 98 47.19 2.56 5.71
CA LEU A 98 47.43 1.16 5.35
C LEU A 98 47.09 0.81 3.89
N LEU A 99 46.40 1.68 3.15
CA LEU A 99 46.25 1.54 1.70
C LEU A 99 47.57 1.72 0.95
N LYS A 100 48.53 2.43 1.55
CA LYS A 100 49.83 2.75 0.94
C LYS A 100 50.91 1.74 1.30
N ASP A 101 50.67 0.87 2.29
CA ASP A 101 51.65 -0.10 2.78
C ASP A 101 51.11 -1.54 2.69
N GLU A 102 51.74 -2.37 1.86
CA GLU A 102 51.31 -3.75 1.61
C GLU A 102 51.96 -4.78 2.56
N LYS A 103 53.04 -4.43 3.28
CA LYS A 103 53.88 -5.45 3.93
C LYS A 103 53.56 -5.74 5.39
N ASN A 104 52.74 -4.92 6.08
CA ASN A 104 52.32 -5.22 7.45
C ASN A 104 51.07 -4.41 7.90
N LYS A 105 49.88 -4.83 7.44
CA LYS A 105 48.62 -4.10 7.73
C LYS A 105 48.10 -4.41 9.13
N LYS A 106 48.64 -3.72 10.14
CA LYS A 106 48.15 -3.79 11.53
C LYS A 106 47.50 -2.48 11.94
N LEU A 107 46.33 -2.56 12.56
CA LEU A 107 45.61 -1.43 13.13
C LEU A 107 45.45 -1.62 14.63
N CYS A 108 45.77 -0.58 15.41
CA CYS A 108 45.48 -0.57 16.84
C CYS A 108 44.11 0.06 17.09
N LEU A 109 43.15 -0.73 17.58
CA LEU A 109 41.82 -0.28 18.01
C LEU A 109 41.57 -0.77 19.44
N ASN A 110 41.07 0.10 20.32
CA ASN A 110 40.76 -0.26 21.72
C ASN A 110 41.92 -0.92 22.49
N GLY A 111 43.17 -0.52 22.20
CA GLY A 111 44.36 -1.10 22.82
C GLY A 111 44.72 -2.51 22.30
N LYS A 112 43.99 -3.03 21.31
CA LYS A 112 44.28 -4.30 20.63
C LYS A 112 44.91 -4.04 19.27
N THR A 113 45.95 -4.80 18.96
CA THR A 113 46.55 -4.81 17.63
C THR A 113 45.86 -5.86 16.77
N ILE A 114 45.29 -5.43 15.65
CA ILE A 114 44.43 -6.24 14.78
C ILE A 114 45.05 -6.30 13.40
N GLU A 115 45.09 -7.48 12.80
CA GLU A 115 45.51 -7.67 11.41
C GLU A 115 44.37 -7.26 10.46
N VAL A 116 44.67 -6.38 9.50
CA VAL A 116 43.69 -5.86 8.53
C VAL A 116 43.80 -6.68 7.24
N LYS A 117 42.85 -7.60 7.05
CA LYS A 117 42.67 -8.45 5.87
C LYS A 117 41.52 -8.00 4.97
N CYS A 118 40.60 -7.21 5.50
CA CYS A 118 39.46 -6.69 4.75
C CYS A 118 39.91 -5.72 3.67
N LYS A 119 39.06 -5.51 2.66
CA LYS A 119 39.25 -4.39 1.73
C LYS A 119 38.96 -3.08 2.49
N VAL A 120 39.73 -2.03 2.21
CA VAL A 120 39.53 -0.69 2.74
C VAL A 120 39.38 0.26 1.55
N GLU A 121 38.46 1.22 1.63
CA GLU A 121 38.31 2.24 0.59
C GLU A 121 37.86 3.58 1.18
N ARG A 122 38.14 4.67 0.47
CA ARG A 122 37.65 6.01 0.80
C ARG A 122 36.72 6.49 -0.29
N ILE A 123 35.47 6.82 0.07
CA ILE A 123 34.49 7.40 -0.84
C ILE A 123 34.08 8.77 -0.31
N GLY A 124 34.43 9.85 -1.01
CA GLY A 124 34.11 11.20 -0.55
C GLY A 124 32.62 11.51 -0.62
N LEU A 125 31.92 11.46 0.53
CA LEU A 125 30.57 12.02 0.71
C LEU A 125 30.68 13.38 1.40
N SER A 126 31.48 14.28 0.83
CA SER A 126 31.73 15.61 1.39
C SER A 126 30.46 16.45 1.40
N ALA A 127 30.18 17.09 2.54
CA ALA A 127 29.16 18.14 2.63
C ALA A 127 29.68 19.52 2.17
N HIS A 128 30.97 19.61 1.81
CA HIS A 128 31.60 20.84 1.36
C HIS A 128 31.48 20.99 -0.14
N SER A 129 31.29 22.24 -0.55
CA SER A 129 31.34 22.61 -1.95
C SER A 129 32.70 22.39 -2.55
N ASP A 130 32.73 21.94 -3.79
CA ASP A 130 33.98 21.83 -4.53
C ASP A 130 34.49 23.22 -4.97
N LYS A 131 35.69 23.24 -5.52
CA LYS A 131 36.35 24.46 -6.00
C LYS A 131 35.52 25.21 -7.06
N LEU A 132 34.87 24.48 -7.97
CA LEU A 132 34.07 25.08 -9.05
C LEU A 132 32.76 25.65 -8.52
N GLU A 133 32.12 24.98 -7.56
CA GLU A 133 30.93 25.46 -6.87
C GLU A 133 31.21 26.74 -6.09
N ILE A 134 32.35 26.81 -5.37
CA ILE A 134 32.78 28.02 -4.66
C ILE A 134 33.02 29.18 -5.64
N LYS A 135 33.76 28.95 -6.73
CA LYS A 135 33.97 29.96 -7.79
C LYS A 135 32.66 30.43 -8.41
N SER A 136 31.77 29.50 -8.72
CA SER A 136 30.45 29.80 -9.28
C SER A 136 29.62 30.68 -8.35
N LEU A 137 29.66 30.42 -7.04
CA LEU A 137 29.01 31.25 -6.04
C LEU A 137 29.62 32.66 -5.99
N ILE A 138 30.95 32.77 -6.01
CA ILE A 138 31.65 34.06 -6.04
C ILE A 138 31.24 34.88 -7.27
N HIS A 139 31.27 34.27 -8.46
CA HIS A 139 30.84 34.95 -9.69
C HIS A 139 29.37 35.37 -9.65
N LEU A 140 28.48 34.52 -9.11
CA LEU A 140 27.06 34.83 -8.97
C LEU A 140 26.82 36.03 -8.04
N LEU A 141 27.57 36.12 -6.94
CA LEU A 141 27.41 37.19 -5.94
C LEU A 141 28.13 38.49 -6.34
N ASN A 142 29.16 38.38 -7.18
CA ASN A 142 30.06 39.46 -7.60
C ASN A 142 30.46 40.37 -6.43
N PRO A 143 31.19 39.84 -5.42
CA PRO A 143 31.58 40.57 -4.22
C PRO A 143 32.78 41.49 -4.48
N ARG A 144 32.86 42.62 -3.75
CA ARG A 144 34.01 43.56 -3.86
C ARG A 144 35.28 43.09 -3.14
N SER A 145 35.09 42.32 -2.09
CA SER A 145 36.15 41.77 -1.25
C SER A 145 35.82 40.34 -0.90
N ILE A 146 36.79 39.45 -0.98
CA ILE A 146 36.68 38.02 -0.74
C ILE A 146 37.73 37.64 0.32
N PHE A 147 37.30 36.98 1.38
CA PHE A 147 38.19 36.45 2.41
C PHE A 147 38.06 34.92 2.39
N ILE A 148 39.13 34.23 1.99
CA ILE A 148 39.17 32.77 1.96
C ILE A 148 39.75 32.28 3.28
N VAL A 149 38.98 31.44 3.97
CA VAL A 149 39.30 30.92 5.31
C VAL A 149 38.91 29.43 5.39
N HIS A 150 39.25 28.77 6.50
CA HIS A 150 38.86 27.38 6.81
C HIS A 150 39.31 26.36 5.73
N GLY A 151 40.62 26.29 5.50
CA GLY A 151 41.27 25.29 4.66
C GLY A 151 42.74 25.13 5.03
N ASP A 152 43.40 24.13 4.44
CA ASP A 152 44.86 23.98 4.53
C ASP A 152 45.55 25.25 4.00
N GLU A 153 46.61 25.71 4.65
CA GLU A 153 47.30 26.97 4.33
C GLU A 153 47.72 27.02 2.85
N ASN A 154 48.29 25.94 2.33
CA ASN A 154 48.74 25.88 0.93
C ASN A 154 47.56 25.94 -0.04
N VAL A 155 46.45 25.29 0.31
CA VAL A 155 45.23 25.27 -0.51
C VAL A 155 44.58 26.64 -0.53
N VAL A 156 44.49 27.31 0.63
CA VAL A 156 43.93 28.66 0.75
C VAL A 156 44.77 29.66 -0.04
N GLU A 157 46.10 29.62 0.09
CA GLU A 157 46.99 30.53 -0.66
C GLU A 157 46.89 30.30 -2.17
N SER A 158 46.98 29.04 -2.61
CA SER A 158 46.88 28.69 -4.03
C SER A 158 45.53 29.09 -4.62
N PHE A 159 44.42 28.82 -3.93
CA PHE A 159 43.08 29.14 -4.41
C PHE A 159 42.82 30.65 -4.43
N SER A 160 43.37 31.38 -3.44
CA SER A 160 43.25 32.84 -3.39
C SER A 160 44.01 33.51 -4.54
N ARG A 161 45.20 33.00 -4.91
CA ARG A 161 45.96 33.50 -6.06
C ARG A 161 45.20 33.30 -7.37
N GLU A 162 44.64 32.12 -7.57
CA GLU A 162 43.85 31.81 -8.75
C GLU A 162 42.58 32.68 -8.84
N LEU A 163 41.87 32.89 -7.73
CA LEU A 163 40.72 33.81 -7.69
C LEU A 163 41.12 35.26 -7.99
N PHE A 164 42.30 35.68 -7.56
CA PHE A 164 42.82 37.01 -7.85
C PHE A 164 43.16 37.19 -9.33
N GLU A 165 43.64 36.14 -10.01
CA GLU A 165 43.91 36.16 -11.45
C GLU A 165 42.61 36.19 -12.28
N GLU A 166 41.55 35.54 -11.78
CA GLU A 166 40.26 35.42 -12.49
C GLU A 166 39.28 36.56 -12.20
N THR A 167 39.50 37.34 -11.14
CA THR A 167 38.57 38.37 -10.69
C THR A 167 39.27 39.71 -10.52
N SER A 168 38.58 40.81 -10.84
CA SER A 168 39.10 42.16 -10.61
C SER A 168 38.95 42.65 -9.17
N GLU A 169 38.60 41.75 -8.25
CA GLU A 169 38.14 42.07 -6.90
C GLU A 169 39.23 41.78 -5.86
N ARG A 170 39.08 42.32 -4.65
CA ARG A 170 40.11 42.16 -3.60
C ARG A 170 40.01 40.78 -2.96
N VAL A 171 41.04 39.95 -3.10
CA VAL A 171 41.10 38.62 -2.48
C VAL A 171 42.10 38.63 -1.33
N TYR A 172 41.68 38.10 -0.18
CA TYR A 172 42.46 38.01 1.04
C TYR A 172 42.53 36.56 1.52
N ALA A 173 43.70 36.16 2.01
CA ALA A 173 43.96 34.89 2.70
C ALA A 173 44.43 35.17 4.14
N PRO A 174 43.51 35.48 5.08
CA PRO A 174 43.86 35.83 6.45
C PRO A 174 44.55 34.71 7.21
N LYS A 175 45.52 35.07 8.05
CA LYS A 175 46.07 34.20 9.08
C LYS A 175 45.35 34.41 10.41
N CYS A 176 45.39 33.41 11.29
CA CYS A 176 44.77 33.53 12.62
C CYS A 176 45.38 34.70 13.39
N GLY A 177 44.54 35.63 13.82
CA GLY A 177 44.96 36.85 14.54
C GLY A 177 45.05 38.10 13.65
N ASP A 178 44.97 37.97 12.32
CA ASP A 178 44.96 39.13 11.43
C ASP A 178 43.72 39.99 11.63
N SER A 179 43.86 41.29 11.38
CA SER A 179 42.77 42.28 11.41
C SER A 179 42.76 43.10 10.13
N TYR A 180 41.58 43.29 9.53
CA TYR A 180 41.40 44.03 8.27
C TYR A 180 40.34 45.12 8.45
N ALA A 181 40.67 46.35 8.07
CA ALA A 181 39.71 47.45 8.01
C ALA A 181 38.94 47.40 6.66
N ILE A 182 37.61 47.41 6.72
CA ILE A 182 36.74 47.37 5.53
C ILE A 182 35.86 48.61 5.49
N ASP A 183 36.16 49.53 4.56
CA ASP A 183 35.36 50.72 4.31
C ASP A 183 34.31 50.49 3.21
N ILE A 184 33.03 50.62 3.56
CA ILE A 184 31.90 50.42 2.65
C ILE A 184 31.35 51.77 2.18
N HIS A 185 31.99 52.40 1.19
CA HIS A 185 31.59 53.74 0.72
C HIS A 185 30.24 53.78 -0.04
N LYS A 186 29.90 52.71 -0.76
CA LYS A 186 28.64 52.58 -1.52
C LYS A 186 28.00 51.22 -1.22
N PRO A 187 27.29 51.07 -0.10
CA PRO A 187 26.64 49.80 0.23
C PRO A 187 25.67 49.43 -0.88
N ARG A 188 25.71 48.16 -1.31
CA ARG A 188 24.72 47.63 -2.25
C ARG A 188 23.34 47.81 -1.60
N ARG A 189 22.35 48.33 -2.34
CA ARG A 189 20.98 48.51 -1.81
C ARG A 189 20.46 47.16 -1.33
N GLN A 190 20.45 46.95 -0.01
CA GLN A 190 19.85 45.76 0.56
C GLN A 190 18.33 45.87 0.43
N ARG A 191 17.68 44.76 0.08
CA ARG A 191 16.22 44.69 0.19
C ARG A 191 15.85 44.78 1.66
N LYS A 192 15.22 45.89 2.01
CA LYS A 192 14.69 46.15 3.34
C LYS A 192 13.42 45.31 3.55
N THR A 193 13.53 44.15 4.18
CA THR A 193 12.40 43.26 4.50
C THR A 193 11.69 43.65 5.80
N TYR A 194 11.40 44.94 6.01
CA TYR A 194 10.71 45.35 7.24
C TYR A 194 9.27 44.83 7.27
N ILE A 195 8.85 44.41 8.45
CA ILE A 195 7.46 44.13 8.80
C ILE A 195 6.96 45.41 9.45
N ASN A 196 6.09 46.14 8.74
CA ASN A 196 5.63 47.47 9.14
C ASN A 196 4.30 47.44 9.89
N LYS A 197 3.58 46.32 9.86
CA LYS A 197 2.29 46.12 10.53
C LYS A 197 2.25 44.79 11.27
N VAL A 198 1.90 44.85 12.55
CA VAL A 198 1.77 43.70 13.45
C VAL A 198 0.38 43.72 14.10
N MET A 199 -0.09 42.57 14.57
CA MET A 199 -1.40 42.40 15.20
C MET A 199 -1.36 42.64 16.71
N ASN A 200 -0.19 42.42 17.36
CA ASN A 200 -0.03 42.50 18.81
C ASN A 200 -1.06 41.65 19.60
N SER A 201 -1.31 40.42 19.13
CA SER A 201 -2.25 39.50 19.77
C SER A 201 -1.66 38.90 21.05
N TYR A 202 -2.43 38.98 22.14
CA TYR A 202 -2.09 38.35 23.42
C TYR A 202 -2.48 36.87 23.47
N MET A 203 -3.35 36.41 22.56
CA MET A 203 -3.80 35.01 22.49
C MET A 203 -2.76 34.14 21.79
N GLU A 204 -2.67 32.88 22.21
CA GLU A 204 -1.96 31.86 21.44
C GLU A 204 -2.71 31.58 20.13
N LEU A 205 -1.96 31.32 19.06
CA LEU A 205 -2.57 30.94 17.79
C LEU A 205 -3.22 29.55 17.94
N ASP A 206 -4.37 29.34 17.30
CA ASP A 206 -5.07 28.06 17.23
C ASP A 206 -5.87 27.91 15.93
N GLU A 207 -6.57 26.78 15.75
CA GLU A 207 -7.37 26.50 14.55
C GLU A 207 -8.55 27.46 14.34
N HIS A 208 -9.05 28.10 15.39
CA HIS A 208 -10.19 29.01 15.33
C HIS A 208 -9.76 30.43 14.96
N ASN A 209 -8.58 30.87 15.41
CA ASN A 209 -8.10 32.23 15.23
C ASN A 209 -7.06 32.41 14.11
N VAL A 210 -6.49 31.33 13.56
CA VAL A 210 -5.51 31.40 12.46
C VAL A 210 -6.06 32.09 11.20
N ARG A 211 -7.38 32.06 10.99
CA ARG A 211 -8.05 32.80 9.91
C ARG A 211 -7.78 34.30 10.00
N SER A 212 -7.82 34.87 11.20
CA SER A 212 -7.58 36.31 11.42
C SER A 212 -6.15 36.72 11.04
N LEU A 213 -5.17 35.86 11.32
CA LEU A 213 -3.78 36.07 10.89
C LEU A 213 -3.67 36.05 9.36
N TRP A 214 -4.33 35.09 8.70
CA TRP A 214 -4.35 35.00 7.24
C TRP A 214 -5.01 36.22 6.58
N GLU A 215 -6.16 36.68 7.08
CA GLU A 215 -6.85 37.87 6.58
C GLU A 215 -5.98 39.12 6.77
N PHE A 216 -5.36 39.28 7.94
CA PHE A 216 -4.46 40.38 8.23
C PHE A 216 -3.27 40.41 7.27
N ILE A 217 -2.61 39.28 7.04
CA ILE A 217 -1.44 39.23 6.17
C ILE A 217 -1.84 39.46 4.71
N SER A 218 -2.92 38.82 4.25
CA SER A 218 -3.41 38.96 2.87
C SER A 218 -3.70 40.42 2.54
N LYS A 219 -4.35 41.15 3.47
CA LYS A 219 -4.68 42.57 3.32
C LYS A 219 -3.46 43.49 3.33
N ASN A 220 -2.47 43.21 4.17
CA ASN A 220 -1.37 44.14 4.42
C ASN A 220 -0.09 43.84 3.62
N TYR A 221 0.10 42.60 3.18
CA TYR A 221 1.35 42.15 2.57
C TYR A 221 1.19 41.37 1.26
N GLY A 222 -0.03 41.12 0.81
CA GLY A 222 -0.31 40.47 -0.47
C GLY A 222 0.38 39.11 -0.61
N LYS A 223 1.13 38.93 -1.70
CA LYS A 223 1.80 37.65 -2.05
C LYS A 223 3.21 37.49 -1.47
N ARG A 224 3.59 38.29 -0.46
CA ARG A 224 4.91 38.17 0.19
C ARG A 224 5.09 36.79 0.82
N LEU A 225 6.31 36.29 0.77
CA LEU A 225 6.75 35.08 1.46
C LEU A 225 7.29 35.44 2.84
N PHE A 226 6.99 34.60 3.84
CA PHE A 226 7.35 34.79 5.23
C PHE A 226 7.94 33.52 5.83
N THR A 227 8.93 33.68 6.70
CA THR A 227 9.34 32.63 7.64
C THR A 227 8.29 32.44 8.74
N ALA A 228 8.31 31.30 9.44
CA ALA A 228 7.41 31.10 10.58
C ALA A 228 7.66 32.12 11.70
N GLU A 229 8.92 32.51 11.87
CA GLU A 229 9.39 33.53 12.81
C GLU A 229 8.83 34.92 12.45
N GLU A 230 8.83 35.29 11.18
CA GLU A 230 8.20 36.53 10.71
C GLU A 230 6.68 36.52 10.92
N LEU A 231 6.01 35.39 10.66
CA LEU A 231 4.57 35.24 10.93
C LEU A 231 4.26 35.35 12.43
N PHE A 232 5.11 34.76 13.27
CA PHE A 232 5.00 34.85 14.73
C PHE A 232 5.21 36.29 15.22
N TYR A 233 6.19 37.00 14.67
CA TYR A 233 6.39 38.42 14.94
C TYR A 233 5.17 39.26 14.51
N ILE A 234 4.58 38.98 13.35
CA ILE A 234 3.34 39.64 12.92
C ILE A 234 2.21 39.38 13.91
N TRP A 235 2.06 38.15 14.41
CA TRP A 235 1.03 37.79 15.37
C TRP A 235 1.23 38.45 16.74
N ARG A 236 2.40 38.29 17.36
CA ARG A 236 2.69 38.73 18.75
C ARG A 236 3.19 40.16 18.87
N GLY A 237 3.81 40.70 17.82
CA GLY A 237 4.49 42.00 17.86
C GLY A 237 5.88 41.98 18.51
N CYS A 238 6.38 40.81 18.93
CA CYS A 238 7.70 40.66 19.54
C CYS A 238 8.46 39.45 18.96
N ASN A 239 9.79 39.54 18.94
CA ASN A 239 10.68 38.51 18.39
C ASN A 239 11.10 37.45 19.42
N LYS A 240 10.50 37.45 20.62
CA LYS A 240 10.88 36.53 21.68
C LYS A 240 10.23 35.18 21.41
N LEU A 241 11.00 34.24 20.87
CA LEU A 241 10.53 32.88 20.60
C LEU A 241 10.30 32.14 21.92
N GLU A 242 9.03 31.95 22.26
CA GLU A 242 8.60 31.22 23.46
C GLU A 242 8.44 29.73 23.16
N LYS A 243 8.23 28.90 24.21
CA LYS A 243 7.97 27.46 24.04
C LYS A 243 6.79 27.19 23.09
N SER A 244 5.83 28.11 23.01
CA SER A 244 4.66 28.04 22.13
C SER A 244 4.97 28.21 20.64
N PHE A 245 6.17 28.66 20.26
CA PHE A 245 6.53 28.84 18.84
C PHE A 245 6.40 27.55 18.02
N ARG A 246 6.70 26.39 18.61
CA ARG A 246 6.54 25.11 17.91
C ARG A 246 5.07 24.81 17.59
N ASP A 247 4.17 25.12 18.51
CA ASP A 247 2.75 24.88 18.30
C ASP A 247 2.17 25.89 17.31
N PHE A 248 2.61 27.15 17.37
CA PHE A 248 2.37 28.15 16.32
C PHE A 248 2.80 27.62 14.95
N GLN A 249 4.03 27.13 14.82
CA GLN A 249 4.57 26.62 13.57
C GLN A 249 3.75 25.44 13.04
N LYS A 250 3.33 24.51 13.91
CA LYS A 250 2.44 23.40 13.51
C LYS A 250 1.11 23.91 12.97
N ILE A 251 0.49 24.88 13.63
CA ILE A 251 -0.79 25.46 13.19
C ILE A 251 -0.63 26.07 11.80
N ILE A 252 0.42 26.86 11.55
CA ILE A 252 0.68 27.42 10.22
C ILE A 252 0.85 26.31 9.18
N ILE A 253 1.66 25.28 9.45
CA ILE A 253 1.94 24.17 8.52
C ILE A 253 0.67 23.40 8.13
N TYR A 254 -0.18 23.08 9.11
CA TYR A 254 -1.35 22.23 8.88
C TYR A 254 -2.63 23.02 8.56
N SER A 255 -2.61 24.35 8.70
CA SER A 255 -3.76 25.18 8.37
C SER A 255 -4.07 25.17 6.86
N PRO A 256 -5.34 25.36 6.48
CA PRO A 256 -5.71 25.53 5.07
C PRO A 256 -5.31 26.91 4.51
N TYR A 257 -4.96 27.86 5.38
CA TYR A 257 -4.77 29.27 5.08
C TYR A 257 -3.38 29.62 4.55
N PHE A 258 -2.37 28.80 4.87
CA PHE A 258 -0.99 29.03 4.45
C PHE A 258 -0.49 27.91 3.53
N GLU A 259 0.41 28.26 2.62
CA GLU A 259 1.06 27.32 1.72
C GLU A 259 2.58 27.53 1.76
N ASN A 260 3.35 26.45 1.86
CA ASN A 260 4.81 26.49 1.75
C ASN A 260 5.28 26.78 0.32
N ASP A 261 6.39 27.50 0.17
CA ASP A 261 7.07 27.66 -1.12
C ASP A 261 7.62 26.32 -1.61
N SER A 262 7.39 26.04 -2.90
CA SER A 262 7.74 24.75 -3.50
C SER A 262 9.24 24.45 -3.53
N LYS A 263 10.09 25.48 -3.45
CA LYS A 263 11.55 25.38 -3.44
C LYS A 263 12.13 25.50 -2.05
N ARG A 264 11.52 26.32 -1.18
CA ARG A 264 11.98 26.68 0.16
C ARG A 264 10.87 26.44 1.17
N LEU A 265 10.77 25.23 1.72
CA LEU A 265 9.67 24.86 2.61
C LEU A 265 9.55 25.77 3.85
N PHE A 266 10.64 26.34 4.33
CA PHE A 266 10.63 27.29 5.46
C PHE A 266 9.95 28.64 5.16
N LEU A 267 9.59 28.91 3.91
CA LEU A 267 8.83 30.10 3.52
C LEU A 267 7.37 29.76 3.26
N PHE A 268 6.49 30.61 3.76
CA PHE A 268 5.03 30.50 3.68
C PHE A 268 4.45 31.71 2.95
N LYS A 269 3.37 31.52 2.22
CA LYS A 269 2.51 32.58 1.68
C LYS A 269 1.06 32.35 2.10
N CYS A 270 0.28 33.43 2.12
CA CYS A 270 -1.17 33.31 2.22
C CYS A 270 -1.73 32.57 1.00
N GLN A 271 -2.64 31.65 1.27
CA GLN A 271 -3.33 30.92 0.23
C GLN A 271 -4.49 31.76 -0.34
N GLU A 272 -4.78 31.56 -1.62
CA GLU A 272 -5.89 32.23 -2.31
C GLU A 272 -7.24 31.75 -1.77
N GLU A 273 -8.18 32.67 -1.60
CA GLU A 273 -9.48 32.42 -0.95
C GLU A 273 -10.24 31.24 -1.55
N GLY A 274 -10.29 31.11 -2.88
CA GLY A 274 -10.94 29.97 -3.54
C GLY A 274 -10.33 28.62 -3.17
N LYS A 275 -9.01 28.54 -3.00
CA LYS A 275 -8.32 27.31 -2.56
C LYS A 275 -8.47 27.06 -1.06
N VAL A 276 -8.60 28.12 -0.26
CA VAL A 276 -8.90 28.01 1.17
C VAL A 276 -10.29 27.40 1.34
N LEU A 277 -11.31 27.89 0.61
CA LEU A 277 -12.65 27.33 0.59
C LEU A 277 -12.62 25.86 0.15
N GLU A 278 -11.91 25.52 -0.94
CA GLU A 278 -11.74 24.13 -1.38
C GLU A 278 -11.12 23.25 -0.27
N LYS A 279 -10.08 23.73 0.44
CA LYS A 279 -9.44 22.97 1.53
C LYS A 279 -10.32 22.85 2.77
N LEU A 280 -11.14 23.86 3.08
CA LEU A 280 -12.12 23.83 4.18
C LEU A 280 -13.30 22.90 3.85
N ASP A 281 -13.70 22.85 2.57
CA ASP A 281 -14.72 21.95 2.04
C ASP A 281 -14.21 20.52 1.89
N ARG A 282 -12.89 20.31 1.76
CA ARG A 282 -12.21 19.01 1.89
C ARG A 282 -12.28 18.49 3.34
N LYS A 283 -13.51 18.27 3.81
CA LYS A 283 -13.86 17.34 4.91
C LYS A 283 -13.79 15.87 4.47
N GLU A 284 -13.58 15.58 3.20
CA GLU A 284 -13.40 14.21 2.73
C GLU A 284 -11.96 13.76 2.93
N LEU A 285 -11.79 12.81 3.85
CA LEU A 285 -10.52 12.12 4.13
C LEU A 285 -9.89 11.67 2.81
N LYS A 286 -8.61 12.01 2.59
CA LYS A 286 -7.92 11.53 1.39
C LYS A 286 -7.87 9.99 1.43
N PRO A 287 -7.91 9.31 0.27
CA PRO A 287 -7.89 7.85 0.21
C PRO A 287 -6.80 7.15 1.04
N ASN A 288 -5.61 7.75 1.14
CA ASN A 288 -4.49 7.17 1.91
C ASN A 288 -4.63 7.44 3.42
N GLU A 289 -5.08 8.64 3.80
CA GLU A 289 -5.35 8.99 5.20
C GLU A 289 -6.48 8.11 5.75
N LEU A 290 -7.54 7.89 4.97
CA LEU A 290 -8.64 6.98 5.34
C LEU A 290 -8.15 5.54 5.55
N LYS A 291 -7.21 5.06 4.72
CA LYS A 291 -6.63 3.72 4.86
C LYS A 291 -5.85 3.57 6.17
N GLU A 292 -5.01 4.54 6.51
CA GLU A 292 -4.26 4.54 7.77
C GLU A 292 -5.18 4.60 8.98
N ILE A 293 -6.18 5.48 8.98
CA ILE A 293 -7.13 5.59 10.09
C ILE A 293 -7.92 4.27 10.25
N VAL A 294 -8.38 3.67 9.15
CA VAL A 294 -9.05 2.35 9.19
C VAL A 294 -8.11 1.28 9.75
N HIS A 295 -6.84 1.26 9.35
CA HIS A 295 -5.88 0.30 9.90
C HIS A 295 -5.64 0.52 11.39
N ASN A 296 -5.51 1.77 11.85
CA ASN A 296 -5.32 2.08 13.26
C ASN A 296 -6.52 1.70 14.14
N TYR A 297 -7.75 1.88 13.65
CA TYR A 297 -8.96 1.53 14.40
C TYR A 297 -9.24 0.02 14.38
N PHE A 298 -9.11 -0.62 13.22
CA PHE A 298 -9.59 -1.97 13.00
C PHE A 298 -8.49 -3.04 12.89
N GLY A 299 -7.22 -2.65 12.78
CA GLY A 299 -6.09 -3.56 12.58
C GLY A 299 -5.95 -4.61 13.67
N LYS A 300 -6.27 -4.25 14.93
CA LYS A 300 -6.29 -5.18 16.08
C LYS A 300 -7.26 -6.36 15.94
N PHE A 301 -8.22 -6.29 15.02
CA PHE A 301 -9.17 -7.37 14.74
C PHE A 301 -8.73 -8.30 13.61
N ASN A 302 -7.53 -8.08 13.02
CA ASN A 302 -6.97 -8.89 11.95
C ASN A 302 -7.87 -8.99 10.70
N PHE A 303 -8.44 -7.87 10.28
CA PHE A 303 -9.15 -7.84 8.99
C PHE A 303 -8.15 -8.05 7.84
N LYS A 304 -8.56 -8.83 6.83
CA LYS A 304 -7.72 -9.16 5.67
C LYS A 304 -7.67 -8.04 4.64
N LYS A 305 -8.83 -7.44 4.38
CA LYS A 305 -8.97 -6.39 3.36
C LYS A 305 -10.11 -5.45 3.70
N ALA A 306 -9.86 -4.15 3.57
CA ALA A 306 -10.90 -3.14 3.56
C ALA A 306 -11.24 -2.74 2.12
N SER A 307 -12.53 -2.69 1.79
CA SER A 307 -13.04 -2.16 0.52
C SER A 307 -13.68 -0.81 0.77
N TYR A 308 -13.37 0.18 -0.07
CA TYR A 308 -13.77 1.58 0.12
C TYR A 308 -14.72 2.01 -1.00
N MET A 309 -15.93 2.41 -0.62
CA MET A 309 -16.94 2.96 -1.52
C MET A 309 -17.09 4.46 -1.22
N TYR A 310 -16.30 5.26 -1.92
CA TYR A 310 -16.18 6.71 -1.67
C TYR A 310 -17.48 7.48 -1.89
N GLU A 311 -18.21 7.17 -2.96
CA GLU A 311 -19.48 7.83 -3.33
C GLU A 311 -20.52 7.74 -2.20
N ASN A 312 -20.59 6.61 -1.50
CA ASN A 312 -21.56 6.35 -0.44
C ASN A 312 -20.96 6.44 0.97
N ARG A 313 -19.69 6.84 1.09
CA ARG A 313 -18.90 6.87 2.34
C ARG A 313 -19.01 5.57 3.14
N GLU A 314 -18.84 4.43 2.46
CA GLU A 314 -18.97 3.10 3.05
C GLU A 314 -17.65 2.32 3.00
N ILE A 315 -17.32 1.66 4.11
CA ILE A 315 -16.14 0.81 4.28
C ILE A 315 -16.60 -0.60 4.60
N VAL A 316 -16.15 -1.58 3.82
CA VAL A 316 -16.48 -2.99 4.04
C VAL A 316 -15.22 -3.74 4.45
N LEU A 317 -15.18 -4.18 5.71
CA LEU A 317 -14.11 -4.99 6.29
C LEU A 317 -14.33 -6.46 5.94
N ASN A 318 -13.32 -7.11 5.36
CA ASN A 318 -13.34 -8.52 4.99
C ASN A 318 -12.42 -9.28 5.94
N PHE A 319 -12.96 -10.31 6.59
CA PHE A 319 -12.23 -11.23 7.46
C PHE A 319 -12.20 -12.61 6.80
N ASP A 320 -11.25 -13.45 7.19
CA ASP A 320 -11.28 -14.85 6.77
C ASP A 320 -12.48 -15.58 7.40
N PHE A 321 -12.79 -15.28 8.66
CA PHE A 321 -13.90 -15.87 9.43
C PHE A 321 -14.69 -14.79 10.20
N PRO A 322 -15.73 -14.18 9.59
CA PRO A 322 -16.48 -13.08 10.22
C PRO A 322 -17.20 -13.46 11.53
N ALA A 323 -17.61 -14.73 11.68
CA ALA A 323 -18.41 -15.19 12.81
C ALA A 323 -17.66 -15.23 14.16
N VAL A 324 -16.32 -15.28 14.13
CA VAL A 324 -15.46 -15.33 15.32
C VAL A 324 -14.78 -14.01 15.63
N VAL A 325 -15.09 -12.95 14.87
CA VAL A 325 -14.56 -11.62 15.14
C VAL A 325 -15.08 -11.14 16.49
N ASN A 326 -14.17 -10.62 17.33
CA ASN A 326 -14.53 -10.13 18.66
C ASN A 326 -15.66 -9.08 18.58
N ALA A 327 -16.72 -9.28 19.38
CA ALA A 327 -17.90 -8.41 19.46
C ALA A 327 -17.56 -6.92 19.73
N ASP A 328 -16.43 -6.64 20.37
CA ASP A 328 -15.91 -5.28 20.60
C ASP A 328 -15.74 -4.47 19.30
N ILE A 329 -15.59 -5.13 18.15
CA ILE A 329 -15.49 -4.45 16.85
C ILE A 329 -16.70 -3.56 16.57
N HIS A 330 -17.90 -3.96 17.00
CA HIS A 330 -19.12 -3.19 16.76
C HIS A 330 -19.12 -1.85 17.51
N ASN A 331 -18.53 -1.80 18.71
CA ASN A 331 -18.36 -0.56 19.46
C ASN A 331 -17.37 0.37 18.76
N VAL A 332 -16.23 -0.17 18.31
CA VAL A 332 -15.22 0.57 17.54
C VAL A 332 -15.80 1.10 16.22
N MET A 333 -16.65 0.33 15.55
CA MET A 333 -17.35 0.76 14.33
C MET A 333 -18.29 1.96 14.59
N LYS A 334 -19.05 1.94 15.70
CA LYS A 334 -19.94 3.04 16.09
C LYS A 334 -19.15 4.32 16.40
N ASP A 335 -18.04 4.20 17.13
CA ASP A 335 -17.17 5.33 17.45
C ASP A 335 -16.54 5.95 16.20
N PHE A 336 -16.08 5.10 15.27
CA PHE A 336 -15.55 5.53 13.98
C PHE A 336 -16.61 6.27 13.15
N GLN A 337 -17.82 5.71 13.06
CA GLN A 337 -18.95 6.33 12.36
C GLN A 337 -19.30 7.70 12.93
N LYS A 338 -19.34 7.83 14.26
CA LYS A 338 -19.63 9.10 14.95
C LYS A 338 -18.58 10.17 14.67
N LYS A 339 -17.29 9.78 14.65
CA LYS A 339 -16.17 10.70 14.50
C LYS A 339 -15.93 11.13 13.05
N PHE A 340 -16.00 10.19 12.11
CA PHE A 340 -15.60 10.43 10.72
C PHE A 340 -16.78 10.51 9.75
N LYS A 341 -18.00 10.20 10.17
CA LYS A 341 -19.21 10.17 9.31
C LYS A 341 -19.08 9.22 8.11
N TRP A 342 -18.35 8.12 8.28
CA TRP A 342 -18.20 7.02 7.32
C TRP A 342 -18.87 5.77 7.86
N GLN A 343 -19.73 5.13 7.08
CA GLN A 343 -20.37 3.86 7.41
C GLN A 343 -19.34 2.73 7.32
N VAL A 344 -19.38 1.81 8.28
CA VAL A 344 -18.49 0.64 8.32
C VAL A 344 -19.36 -0.61 8.44
N LYS A 345 -19.12 -1.60 7.58
CA LYS A 345 -19.79 -2.89 7.58
C LYS A 345 -18.77 -4.03 7.54
N ILE A 346 -19.17 -5.18 8.04
CA ILE A 346 -18.41 -6.42 7.93
C ILE A 346 -19.00 -7.23 6.78
N ASN A 347 -18.15 -7.75 5.90
CA ASN A 347 -18.59 -8.72 4.91
C ASN A 347 -18.76 -10.09 5.58
N ASN A 348 -19.93 -10.69 5.44
CA ASN A 348 -20.26 -11.99 6.04
C ASN A 348 -19.76 -13.19 5.22
N SER A 349 -19.08 -12.97 4.09
CA SER A 349 -18.51 -14.05 3.30
C SER A 349 -17.34 -14.73 4.03
N VAL A 350 -17.40 -16.04 4.17
CA VAL A 350 -16.30 -16.88 4.68
C VAL A 350 -15.24 -17.08 3.60
N ASN A 351 -13.97 -17.01 3.96
CA ASN A 351 -12.89 -17.40 3.06
C ASN A 351 -12.72 -18.93 3.04
N ILE A 352 -13.31 -19.56 2.02
CA ILE A 352 -13.28 -21.01 1.78
C ILE A 352 -11.85 -21.55 1.63
N ASN A 353 -10.92 -20.77 1.04
CA ASN A 353 -9.55 -21.21 0.86
C ASN A 353 -8.82 -21.32 2.20
N GLU A 354 -9.06 -20.37 3.11
CA GLU A 354 -8.47 -20.40 4.45
C GLU A 354 -9.11 -21.50 5.30
N ALA A 355 -10.43 -21.67 5.23
CA ALA A 355 -11.12 -22.81 5.82
C ALA A 355 -10.52 -24.15 5.33
N SER A 356 -10.23 -24.26 4.03
CA SER A 356 -9.60 -25.45 3.45
C SER A 356 -8.21 -25.73 4.01
N LYS A 357 -7.41 -24.70 4.26
CA LYS A 357 -6.09 -24.84 4.88
C LYS A 357 -6.19 -25.29 6.32
N VAL A 358 -7.07 -24.65 7.12
CA VAL A 358 -7.31 -25.04 8.52
C VAL A 358 -7.77 -26.50 8.59
N ILE A 359 -8.62 -26.95 7.67
CA ILE A 359 -8.99 -28.37 7.55
C ILE A 359 -7.77 -29.22 7.21
N LYS A 360 -7.00 -28.86 6.18
CA LYS A 360 -5.81 -29.64 5.81
C LYS A 360 -4.75 -29.69 6.91
N GLU A 361 -4.61 -28.66 7.75
CA GLU A 361 -3.71 -28.65 8.89
C GLU A 361 -4.22 -29.55 10.02
N LEU A 362 -5.48 -29.36 10.44
CA LEU A 362 -6.10 -30.14 11.51
C LEU A 362 -6.23 -31.63 11.15
N PHE A 363 -6.39 -31.95 9.87
CA PHE A 363 -6.53 -33.30 9.35
C PHE A 363 -5.29 -33.75 8.55
N SER A 364 -4.13 -33.09 8.70
CA SER A 364 -2.90 -33.35 7.92
C SER A 364 -2.37 -34.78 7.98
N GLN A 365 -2.65 -35.50 9.08
CA GLN A 365 -2.30 -36.93 9.24
C GLN A 365 -3.32 -37.90 8.60
N LYS A 366 -4.41 -37.39 8.00
CA LYS A 366 -5.57 -38.16 7.53
C LYS A 366 -5.88 -37.74 6.09
N ASN A 367 -5.81 -38.64 5.11
CA ASN A 367 -6.04 -38.29 3.70
C ASN A 367 -7.45 -37.71 3.50
N VAL A 368 -7.51 -36.39 3.27
CA VAL A 368 -8.75 -35.65 2.98
C VAL A 368 -9.07 -35.79 1.50
N GLU A 369 -10.08 -36.61 1.17
CA GLU A 369 -10.47 -36.87 -0.21
C GLU A 369 -11.33 -35.73 -0.78
N LYS A 370 -12.28 -35.23 0.00
CA LYS A 370 -13.23 -34.20 -0.46
C LYS A 370 -13.67 -33.28 0.67
N ILE A 371 -13.72 -31.98 0.38
CA ILE A 371 -14.29 -30.96 1.25
C ILE A 371 -15.50 -30.35 0.53
N SER A 372 -16.64 -30.29 1.21
CA SER A 372 -17.88 -29.71 0.71
C SER A 372 -18.35 -28.59 1.62
N TYR A 373 -18.53 -27.40 1.09
CA TYR A 373 -18.92 -26.21 1.84
C TYR A 373 -20.41 -25.95 1.69
N ARG A 374 -21.14 -25.91 2.81
CA ARG A 374 -22.54 -25.50 2.89
C ARG A 374 -22.64 -24.24 3.72
N LEU A 375 -22.13 -23.15 3.16
CA LEU A 375 -22.05 -21.85 3.83
C LEU A 375 -23.43 -21.32 4.26
N GLU A 376 -24.50 -21.65 3.53
CA GLU A 376 -25.88 -21.31 3.90
C GLU A 376 -26.32 -21.90 5.24
N LYS A 377 -25.76 -23.05 5.64
CA LYS A 377 -26.04 -23.73 6.91
C LYS A 377 -24.93 -23.53 7.94
N ASN A 378 -23.91 -22.72 7.61
CA ASN A 378 -22.69 -22.58 8.40
C ASN A 378 -22.03 -23.95 8.72
N GLU A 379 -21.99 -24.83 7.71
CA GLU A 379 -21.50 -26.20 7.83
C GLU A 379 -20.49 -26.56 6.73
N VAL A 380 -19.46 -27.33 7.09
CA VAL A 380 -18.54 -27.99 6.17
C VAL A 380 -18.65 -29.50 6.35
N THR A 381 -18.66 -30.24 5.26
CA THR A 381 -18.56 -31.71 5.28
C THR A 381 -17.19 -32.12 4.74
N VAL A 382 -16.44 -32.88 5.51
CA VAL A 382 -15.13 -33.43 5.13
C VAL A 382 -15.27 -34.93 4.98
N VAL A 383 -14.81 -35.48 3.85
CA VAL A 383 -14.76 -36.91 3.58
C VAL A 383 -13.33 -37.40 3.79
N LEU A 384 -13.15 -38.34 4.71
CA LEU A 384 -11.87 -38.98 5.02
C LEU A 384 -11.83 -40.41 4.47
N ASP A 385 -10.64 -40.84 4.04
CA ASP A 385 -10.43 -42.19 3.49
C ASP A 385 -10.46 -43.30 4.56
N SER A 386 -10.17 -42.99 5.84
CA SER A 386 -10.17 -43.98 6.93
C SER A 386 -10.71 -43.43 8.26
N PRO A 387 -11.28 -44.28 9.14
CA PRO A 387 -11.68 -43.90 10.50
C PRO A 387 -10.47 -43.48 11.31
N ALA A 388 -10.59 -42.41 12.09
CA ALA A 388 -9.45 -41.89 12.82
C ALA A 388 -9.81 -41.43 14.23
N ASN A 389 -8.96 -41.76 15.20
CA ASN A 389 -9.15 -41.38 16.61
C ASN A 389 -9.01 -39.85 16.80
N ALA A 390 -9.72 -39.31 17.80
CA ALA A 390 -9.74 -37.89 18.21
C ALA A 390 -10.30 -36.88 17.17
N ILE A 391 -11.42 -37.19 16.53
CA ILE A 391 -12.09 -36.26 15.60
C ILE A 391 -12.80 -35.12 16.35
N GLU A 392 -13.44 -35.39 17.48
CA GLU A 392 -14.18 -34.36 18.23
C GLU A 392 -13.31 -33.15 18.64
N ASP A 393 -12.05 -33.38 18.98
CA ASP A 393 -11.11 -32.30 19.33
C ASP A 393 -10.76 -31.45 18.10
N SER A 394 -10.63 -32.08 16.94
CA SER A 394 -10.37 -31.39 15.67
C SER A 394 -11.60 -30.61 15.21
N GLU A 395 -12.80 -31.14 15.43
CA GLU A 395 -14.06 -30.45 15.14
C GLU A 395 -14.27 -29.23 16.03
N LYS A 396 -14.01 -29.36 17.35
CA LYS A 396 -14.04 -28.23 18.30
C LYS A 396 -13.01 -27.17 17.95
N LYS A 397 -11.77 -27.56 17.63
CA LYS A 397 -10.71 -26.63 17.20
C LYS A 397 -11.11 -25.88 15.92
N PHE A 398 -11.65 -26.58 14.93
CA PHE A 398 -12.11 -25.96 13.69
C PHE A 398 -13.23 -24.95 13.94
N LYS A 399 -14.23 -25.31 14.76
CA LYS A 399 -15.33 -24.41 15.12
C LYS A 399 -14.86 -23.19 15.90
N ASN A 400 -13.89 -23.33 16.80
CA ASN A 400 -13.34 -22.19 17.54
C ASN A 400 -12.54 -21.24 16.64
N ILE A 401 -11.83 -21.76 15.64
CA ILE A 401 -11.01 -20.95 14.72
C ILE A 401 -11.89 -20.27 13.66
N THR A 402 -12.92 -20.95 13.15
CA THR A 402 -13.67 -20.51 11.96
C THR A 402 -15.09 -20.05 12.26
N GLY A 403 -15.67 -20.48 13.39
CA GLY A 403 -17.09 -20.30 13.71
C GLY A 403 -18.03 -21.21 12.91
N ILE A 404 -17.48 -22.12 12.10
CA ILE A 404 -18.23 -22.99 11.19
C ILE A 404 -18.32 -24.38 11.79
N ASN A 405 -19.49 -25.02 11.69
CA ASN A 405 -19.65 -26.41 12.09
C ASN A 405 -18.98 -27.31 11.05
N ILE A 406 -18.32 -28.38 11.50
CA ILE A 406 -17.71 -29.38 10.62
C ILE A 406 -18.37 -30.73 10.88
N SER A 407 -18.60 -31.48 9.81
CA SER A 407 -19.16 -32.83 9.84
C SER A 407 -18.22 -33.77 9.09
N VAL A 408 -17.68 -34.76 9.77
CA VAL A 408 -16.78 -35.75 9.15
C VAL A 408 -17.60 -36.94 8.66
N ARG A 409 -17.37 -37.38 7.42
CA ARG A 409 -17.94 -38.60 6.83
C ARG A 409 -16.83 -39.52 6.36
N TYR A 410 -17.11 -40.82 6.40
CA TYR A 410 -16.22 -41.85 5.87
C TYR A 410 -16.77 -42.42 4.57
N LYS A 411 -15.87 -42.91 3.74
CA LYS A 411 -16.17 -43.47 2.41
C LYS A 411 -17.24 -44.57 2.44
N GLU A 412 -17.31 -45.36 3.52
CA GLU A 412 -18.30 -46.43 3.70
C GLU A 412 -19.74 -45.93 3.89
N ASN A 413 -19.96 -44.65 4.21
CA ASN A 413 -21.30 -44.07 4.49
C ASN A 413 -21.84 -43.14 3.39
N LEU A 414 -21.34 -43.23 2.16
CA LEU A 414 -21.81 -42.43 1.01
C LEU A 414 -23.06 -43.04 0.34
N VAL A 415 -24.13 -43.29 1.12
CA VAL A 415 -25.47 -43.43 0.56
C VAL A 415 -26.37 -42.38 1.20
N SER A 416 -27.05 -41.62 0.33
CA SER A 416 -28.11 -40.64 0.59
C SER A 416 -27.69 -39.20 0.98
N LYS A 417 -27.86 -38.28 0.02
CA LYS A 417 -28.61 -37.01 0.15
C LYS A 417 -28.48 -36.19 -1.15
N ASN A 418 -29.25 -36.59 -2.17
CA ASN A 418 -29.75 -35.70 -3.22
C ASN A 418 -31.25 -35.96 -3.32
N ALA A 419 -32.01 -35.40 -2.38
CA ALA A 419 -33.46 -35.29 -2.52
C ALA A 419 -33.72 -34.05 -3.38
N ASN A 420 -34.50 -34.20 -4.46
CA ASN A 420 -35.01 -33.16 -5.38
C ASN A 420 -34.34 -33.03 -6.76
N ALA A 421 -33.85 -34.12 -7.37
CA ALA A 421 -33.77 -34.15 -8.84
C ALA A 421 -35.17 -34.48 -9.39
N VAL A 422 -35.76 -33.58 -10.18
CA VAL A 422 -36.99 -33.88 -10.92
C VAL A 422 -36.61 -34.81 -12.07
N ILE A 423 -36.80 -36.12 -11.86
CA ILE A 423 -36.49 -37.15 -12.85
C ILE A 423 -37.71 -37.32 -13.75
N VAL A 424 -37.52 -37.02 -15.03
CA VAL A 424 -38.47 -37.33 -16.09
C VAL A 424 -38.34 -38.83 -16.37
N LYS A 425 -39.35 -39.60 -15.98
CA LYS A 425 -39.39 -41.05 -16.20
C LYS A 425 -39.82 -41.37 -17.63
N SER A 426 -39.17 -42.35 -18.26
CA SER A 426 -39.57 -42.86 -19.57
C SER A 426 -40.90 -43.62 -19.47
N GLY A 427 -41.78 -43.46 -20.48
CA GLY A 427 -43.09 -44.14 -20.54
C GLY A 427 -43.04 -45.61 -20.95
N SER A 428 -41.91 -46.10 -21.48
CA SER A 428 -41.72 -47.49 -21.92
C SER A 428 -40.46 -48.09 -21.28
N ARG A 429 -40.61 -49.22 -20.58
CA ARG A 429 -39.52 -49.92 -19.86
C ARG A 429 -38.90 -51.08 -20.64
N HIS A 430 -39.41 -51.42 -21.83
CA HIS A 430 -39.05 -52.67 -22.52
C HIS A 430 -37.96 -52.54 -23.60
N ASP A 431 -37.66 -51.34 -24.11
CA ASP A 431 -36.59 -51.10 -25.09
C ASP A 431 -35.73 -49.90 -24.67
N VAL A 432 -34.74 -50.13 -23.80
CA VAL A 432 -33.78 -49.08 -23.39
C VAL A 432 -32.60 -49.10 -24.36
N MET A 433 -32.36 -47.97 -25.05
CA MET A 433 -31.22 -47.82 -25.94
C MET A 433 -29.90 -48.03 -25.20
N GLU A 434 -28.91 -48.61 -25.89
CA GLU A 434 -27.53 -48.70 -25.38
C GLU A 434 -27.01 -47.29 -25.02
N GLN A 435 -26.23 -47.21 -23.95
CA GLN A 435 -25.82 -45.97 -23.31
C GLN A 435 -25.17 -44.96 -24.26
N ASN A 436 -24.15 -45.37 -25.02
CA ASN A 436 -23.45 -44.49 -25.94
C ASN A 436 -24.34 -44.12 -27.13
N ARG A 437 -25.18 -45.05 -27.60
CA ARG A 437 -26.18 -44.78 -28.63
C ARG A 437 -27.22 -43.74 -28.19
N ALA A 438 -27.67 -43.80 -26.94
CA ALA A 438 -28.58 -42.82 -26.36
C ALA A 438 -27.94 -41.43 -26.27
N LEU A 439 -26.65 -41.35 -25.87
CA LEU A 439 -25.91 -40.09 -25.84
C LEU A 439 -25.74 -39.47 -27.23
N GLN A 440 -25.45 -40.29 -28.24
CA GLN A 440 -25.35 -39.86 -29.63
C GLN A 440 -26.71 -39.40 -30.17
N PHE A 441 -27.77 -40.14 -29.89
CA PHE A 441 -29.14 -39.78 -30.29
C PHE A 441 -29.55 -38.43 -29.70
N ILE A 442 -29.19 -38.13 -28.44
CA ILE A 442 -29.43 -36.82 -27.84
C ILE A 442 -28.72 -35.72 -28.64
N ASP A 443 -27.48 -35.94 -29.09
CA ASP A 443 -26.76 -34.95 -29.89
C ASP A 443 -27.42 -34.69 -31.24
N GLU A 444 -27.77 -35.76 -31.98
CA GLU A 444 -28.48 -35.68 -33.25
C GLU A 444 -29.84 -34.97 -33.09
N PHE A 445 -30.57 -35.26 -32.00
CA PHE A 445 -31.88 -34.66 -31.76
C PHE A 445 -31.78 -33.14 -31.46
N PHE A 446 -30.70 -32.70 -30.81
CA PHE A 446 -30.48 -31.29 -30.45
C PHE A 446 -29.66 -30.49 -31.47
N GLU A 447 -29.24 -31.10 -32.58
CA GLU A 447 -28.35 -30.47 -33.56
C GLU A 447 -28.96 -29.19 -34.16
N ASP A 448 -30.23 -29.27 -34.60
CA ASP A 448 -30.96 -28.17 -35.24
C ASP A 448 -31.80 -27.32 -34.26
N MET A 449 -31.70 -27.60 -32.95
CA MET A 449 -32.45 -26.85 -31.95
C MET A 449 -31.70 -25.61 -31.47
N GLU A 450 -32.43 -24.52 -31.28
CA GLU A 450 -31.88 -23.26 -30.77
C GLU A 450 -31.27 -23.41 -29.36
N PHE A 451 -31.92 -24.21 -28.50
CA PHE A 451 -31.45 -24.48 -27.15
C PHE A 451 -31.00 -25.94 -27.02
N LYS A 452 -29.69 -26.14 -26.85
CA LYS A 452 -29.07 -27.46 -26.72
C LYS A 452 -28.31 -27.61 -25.40
N PRO A 453 -28.26 -28.83 -24.84
CA PRO A 453 -27.43 -29.10 -23.67
C PRO A 453 -25.96 -29.03 -24.07
N TYR A 454 -25.13 -28.37 -23.26
CA TYR A 454 -23.68 -28.29 -23.50
C TYR A 454 -22.95 -29.50 -22.89
N LYS A 455 -23.60 -30.24 -21.98
CA LYS A 455 -23.05 -31.42 -21.34
C LYS A 455 -24.15 -32.43 -21.05
N LYS A 456 -23.81 -33.71 -21.20
CA LYS A 456 -24.65 -34.88 -20.90
C LYS A 456 -23.86 -35.76 -19.94
N SER A 457 -24.45 -36.15 -18.82
CA SER A 457 -23.76 -36.94 -17.79
C SER A 457 -24.65 -38.07 -17.31
N ILE A 458 -24.09 -39.25 -17.10
CA ILE A 458 -24.83 -40.37 -16.52
C ILE A 458 -24.70 -40.30 -15.02
N LYS A 459 -25.83 -40.37 -14.33
CA LYS A 459 -25.92 -40.36 -12.87
C LYS A 459 -26.72 -41.55 -12.39
N SER A 460 -26.52 -41.92 -11.14
CA SER A 460 -27.28 -42.96 -10.45
C SER A 460 -28.04 -42.37 -9.27
N HIS A 461 -29.28 -42.80 -9.08
CA HIS A 461 -30.10 -42.49 -7.91
C HIS A 461 -30.94 -43.71 -7.55
N LEU A 462 -30.83 -44.19 -6.30
CA LEU A 462 -31.54 -45.39 -5.82
C LEU A 462 -31.35 -46.61 -6.75
N ASP A 463 -30.11 -46.85 -7.20
CA ASP A 463 -29.71 -47.91 -8.14
C ASP A 463 -30.32 -47.82 -9.57
N GLU A 464 -31.09 -46.78 -9.88
CA GLU A 464 -31.51 -46.47 -11.25
C GLU A 464 -30.54 -45.45 -11.91
N LYS A 465 -30.07 -45.76 -13.13
CA LYS A 465 -29.27 -44.82 -13.94
C LYS A 465 -30.17 -43.86 -14.71
N TYR A 466 -29.76 -42.61 -14.82
CA TYR A 466 -30.43 -41.57 -15.62
C TYR A 466 -29.40 -40.66 -16.30
N ILE A 467 -29.83 -39.99 -17.37
CA ILE A 467 -29.01 -39.01 -18.09
C ILE A 467 -29.38 -37.60 -17.62
N GLU A 468 -28.44 -36.88 -17.02
CA GLU A 468 -28.58 -35.47 -16.69
C GLU A 468 -28.08 -34.60 -17.86
N LEU A 469 -28.96 -33.73 -18.35
CA LEU A 469 -28.69 -32.75 -19.39
C LEU A 469 -28.42 -31.38 -18.75
N SER A 470 -27.25 -30.81 -19.04
CA SER A 470 -26.87 -29.48 -18.56
C SER A 470 -27.05 -28.45 -19.67
N PHE A 471 -27.97 -27.51 -19.48
CA PHE A 471 -28.19 -26.35 -20.34
C PHE A 471 -27.47 -25.13 -19.79
N ILE A 472 -27.41 -24.04 -20.58
CA ILE A 472 -26.77 -22.79 -20.13
C ILE A 472 -27.34 -22.29 -18.79
N THR A 473 -28.64 -22.47 -18.56
CA THR A 473 -29.31 -22.26 -17.26
C THR A 473 -30.43 -23.28 -17.06
N PRO A 474 -30.89 -23.48 -15.81
CA PRO A 474 -32.06 -24.30 -15.52
C PRO A 474 -33.33 -23.75 -16.19
N ALA A 475 -33.44 -22.43 -16.32
CA ALA A 475 -34.57 -21.78 -17.00
C ALA A 475 -34.68 -22.19 -18.48
N ILE A 476 -33.54 -22.29 -19.18
CA ILE A 476 -33.52 -22.80 -20.56
C ILE A 476 -33.83 -24.29 -20.60
N GLY A 477 -33.26 -25.08 -19.68
CA GLY A 477 -33.58 -26.50 -19.61
C GLY A 477 -35.08 -26.78 -19.37
N LYS A 478 -35.75 -25.93 -18.58
CA LYS A 478 -37.21 -25.97 -18.39
C LYS A 478 -37.99 -25.64 -19.66
N LYS A 479 -37.52 -24.70 -20.50
CA LYS A 479 -38.13 -24.46 -21.83
C LYS A 479 -38.07 -25.70 -22.73
N CYS A 480 -37.03 -26.52 -22.57
CA CYS A 480 -36.84 -27.77 -23.31
C CYS A 480 -37.49 -29.00 -22.66
N GLU A 481 -38.24 -28.86 -21.57
CA GLU A 481 -38.76 -29.98 -20.77
C GLU A 481 -39.61 -30.97 -21.58
N LYS A 482 -40.50 -30.46 -22.45
CA LYS A 482 -41.31 -31.30 -23.37
C LYS A 482 -40.43 -32.11 -24.32
N THR A 483 -39.34 -31.50 -24.78
CA THR A 483 -38.40 -32.15 -25.69
C THR A 483 -37.58 -33.21 -24.96
N VAL A 484 -37.09 -32.91 -23.75
CA VAL A 484 -36.40 -33.87 -22.88
C VAL A 484 -37.31 -35.06 -22.57
N LYS A 485 -38.60 -34.83 -22.31
CA LYS A 485 -39.60 -35.89 -22.12
C LYS A 485 -39.72 -36.77 -23.36
N ARG A 486 -39.84 -36.18 -24.55
CA ARG A 486 -39.92 -36.93 -25.81
C ARG A 486 -38.67 -37.80 -26.05
N ILE A 487 -37.48 -37.27 -25.77
CA ILE A 487 -36.23 -38.03 -25.91
C ILE A 487 -36.15 -39.14 -24.87
N SER A 488 -36.56 -38.88 -23.63
CA SER A 488 -36.67 -39.91 -22.58
C SER A 488 -37.59 -41.06 -22.99
N ASP A 489 -38.73 -40.74 -23.61
CA ASP A 489 -39.68 -41.75 -24.10
C ASP A 489 -39.14 -42.53 -25.32
N LEU A 490 -38.40 -41.88 -26.23
CA LEU A 490 -37.81 -42.53 -27.41
C LEU A 490 -36.59 -43.38 -27.09
N THR A 491 -35.77 -42.97 -26.11
CA THR A 491 -34.53 -43.67 -25.74
C THR A 491 -34.72 -44.71 -24.65
N GLY A 492 -35.85 -44.66 -23.93
CA GLY A 492 -36.10 -45.46 -22.73
C GLY A 492 -35.33 -45.00 -21.49
N TRP A 493 -34.45 -44.00 -21.60
CA TRP A 493 -33.65 -43.49 -20.48
C TRP A 493 -34.45 -42.49 -19.63
N ASN A 494 -34.38 -42.65 -18.31
CA ASN A 494 -34.75 -41.59 -17.38
C ASN A 494 -33.84 -40.38 -17.60
N MET A 495 -34.40 -39.17 -17.59
CA MET A 495 -33.64 -37.95 -17.81
C MET A 495 -33.91 -36.89 -16.75
N SER A 496 -32.93 -36.02 -16.51
CA SER A 496 -33.13 -34.82 -15.70
C SER A 496 -32.45 -33.63 -16.34
N VAL A 497 -32.91 -32.44 -15.97
CA VAL A 497 -32.23 -31.18 -16.29
C VAL A 497 -31.39 -30.76 -15.08
N SER A 498 -30.16 -30.34 -15.33
CA SER A 498 -29.28 -29.83 -14.27
C SER A 498 -29.77 -28.49 -13.73
N GLU A 499 -29.75 -28.33 -12.39
CA GLU A 499 -30.04 -27.05 -11.70
C GLU A 499 -28.84 -26.08 -11.70
N SER A 500 -27.75 -26.41 -12.39
CA SER A 500 -26.57 -25.56 -12.49
C SER A 500 -26.64 -24.59 -13.68
N ALA A 501 -26.07 -23.39 -13.51
CA ALA A 501 -25.92 -22.40 -14.59
C ALA A 501 -24.46 -22.31 -15.05
N ASN A 502 -24.24 -22.23 -16.36
CA ASN A 502 -22.91 -22.07 -16.93
C ASN A 502 -22.49 -20.59 -16.91
N GLN A 503 -21.99 -20.15 -15.76
CA GLN A 503 -21.59 -18.75 -15.52
C GLN A 503 -20.66 -18.19 -16.60
N ASN A 504 -19.69 -18.97 -17.07
CA ASN A 504 -18.68 -18.49 -18.02
C ASN A 504 -19.31 -18.14 -19.38
N GLU A 505 -20.16 -19.03 -19.91
CA GLU A 505 -20.86 -18.80 -21.17
C GLU A 505 -21.89 -17.65 -21.05
N ILE A 506 -22.57 -17.54 -19.91
CA ILE A 506 -23.50 -16.45 -19.62
C ILE A 506 -22.77 -15.09 -19.66
N ILE A 507 -21.63 -14.98 -18.97
CA ILE A 507 -20.84 -13.74 -18.95
C ILE A 507 -20.28 -13.42 -20.34
N LYS A 508 -19.76 -14.43 -21.05
CA LYS A 508 -19.24 -14.29 -22.40
C LYS A 508 -20.30 -13.75 -23.36
N MET A 509 -21.51 -14.31 -23.32
CA MET A 509 -22.63 -13.86 -24.16
C MET A 509 -23.03 -12.41 -23.86
N ALA A 510 -23.04 -12.00 -22.59
CA ALA A 510 -23.31 -10.61 -22.22
C ALA A 510 -22.26 -9.65 -22.81
N VAL A 511 -20.98 -10.02 -22.77
CA VAL A 511 -19.87 -9.23 -23.34
C VAL A 511 -19.97 -9.14 -24.86
N GLU A 512 -20.24 -10.26 -25.55
CA GLU A 512 -20.37 -10.30 -27.00
C GLU A 512 -21.54 -9.43 -27.50
N LEU A 513 -22.70 -9.49 -26.83
CA LEU A 513 -23.84 -8.64 -27.17
C LEU A 513 -23.54 -7.15 -26.95
N CYS A 514 -22.81 -6.80 -25.89
CA CYS A 514 -22.37 -5.42 -25.68
C CYS A 514 -21.43 -4.94 -26.79
N LYS A 515 -20.48 -5.79 -27.22
CA LYS A 515 -19.56 -5.47 -28.32
C LYS A 515 -20.29 -5.26 -29.65
N MET A 516 -21.26 -6.11 -29.98
CA MET A 516 -22.04 -6.01 -31.22
C MET A 516 -22.82 -4.70 -31.35
N GLU A 517 -23.30 -4.16 -30.23
CA GLU A 517 -24.08 -2.91 -30.19
C GLU A 517 -23.21 -1.65 -29.93
N GLY A 518 -21.90 -1.83 -29.79
CA GLY A 518 -20.93 -0.75 -29.57
C GLY A 518 -20.97 -0.16 -28.16
N ILE A 519 -21.28 -0.97 -27.15
CA ILE A 519 -21.29 -0.56 -25.73
C ILE A 519 -20.00 -1.00 -25.05
N GLU A 520 -19.21 -0.02 -24.58
CA GLU A 520 -18.01 -0.28 -23.79
C GLU A 520 -18.34 -0.54 -22.30
N LEU A 521 -17.86 -1.68 -21.80
CA LEU A 521 -17.97 -2.05 -20.39
C LEU A 521 -16.75 -1.55 -19.60
N LYS A 522 -16.99 -0.94 -18.44
CA LYS A 522 -15.97 -0.52 -17.46
C LYS A 522 -15.29 -1.72 -16.81
N LYS A 523 -16.01 -2.83 -16.63
CA LYS A 523 -15.54 -4.11 -16.06
C LYS A 523 -16.37 -5.27 -16.63
N ASN A 524 -15.85 -6.49 -16.50
CA ASN A 524 -16.60 -7.70 -16.85
C ASN A 524 -17.95 -7.76 -16.09
N PRO A 525 -19.01 -8.27 -16.74
CA PRO A 525 -20.31 -8.49 -16.09
C PRO A 525 -20.19 -9.41 -14.87
N SER A 526 -20.97 -9.11 -13.82
CA SER A 526 -21.06 -9.97 -12.64
C SER A 526 -22.35 -10.81 -12.70
N PHE A 527 -22.22 -12.13 -12.58
CA PHE A 527 -23.34 -13.06 -12.52
C PHE A 527 -23.69 -13.39 -11.05
N ASN A 528 -24.98 -13.38 -10.74
CA ASN A 528 -25.53 -13.83 -9.47
C ASN A 528 -26.32 -15.13 -9.68
N ASN A 529 -25.85 -16.21 -9.04
CA ASN A 529 -26.45 -17.52 -9.18
C ASN A 529 -27.80 -17.67 -8.43
N PHE A 530 -28.08 -16.81 -7.45
CA PHE A 530 -29.31 -16.90 -6.64
C PHE A 530 -30.55 -16.47 -7.41
N ASP A 531 -30.48 -15.34 -8.11
CA ASP A 531 -31.61 -14.76 -8.86
C ASP A 531 -31.43 -14.87 -10.39
N LEU A 532 -30.43 -15.63 -10.84
CA LEU A 532 -30.02 -15.74 -12.24
C LEU A 532 -29.89 -14.37 -12.93
N SER A 533 -29.30 -13.38 -12.25
CA SER A 533 -29.13 -12.05 -12.82
C SER A 533 -27.68 -11.73 -13.21
N VAL A 534 -27.52 -10.95 -14.27
CA VAL A 534 -26.22 -10.43 -14.72
C VAL A 534 -26.24 -8.91 -14.64
N LYS A 535 -25.25 -8.33 -13.97
CA LYS A 535 -25.09 -6.88 -13.86
C LYS A 535 -23.94 -6.39 -14.75
N LEU A 536 -24.26 -5.54 -15.71
CA LEU A 536 -23.31 -4.81 -16.53
C LEU A 536 -22.76 -3.60 -15.76
N LYS A 537 -21.53 -3.18 -16.09
CA LYS A 537 -20.96 -1.91 -15.62
C LYS A 537 -20.51 -1.12 -16.84
N ILE A 538 -21.30 -0.14 -17.25
CA ILE A 538 -21.08 0.62 -18.48
C ILE A 538 -20.14 1.81 -18.21
N LYS A 539 -19.32 2.19 -19.19
CA LYS A 539 -18.42 3.36 -19.11
C LYS A 539 -19.21 4.67 -19.27
N GLU A 540 -18.85 5.70 -18.50
CA GLU A 540 -19.50 7.03 -18.53
C GLU A 540 -19.41 7.64 -19.94
N GLY A 541 -20.55 8.08 -20.49
CA GLY A 541 -20.68 8.57 -21.87
C GLY A 541 -21.70 7.79 -22.70
N HIS A 542 -21.84 6.48 -22.49
CA HIS A 542 -22.77 5.62 -23.25
C HIS A 542 -24.20 5.54 -22.68
N LEU A 543 -24.43 6.13 -21.50
CA LEU A 543 -25.77 6.17 -20.86
C LEU A 543 -26.66 7.29 -21.42
N LYS A 544 -26.09 8.40 -21.90
CA LYS A 544 -26.84 9.49 -22.55
C LYS A 544 -27.07 9.15 -24.02
N GLY A 545 -28.21 8.54 -24.34
CA GLY A 545 -28.62 8.17 -25.71
C GLY A 545 -28.55 6.68 -26.05
N GLY A 546 -28.15 5.80 -25.11
CA GLY A 546 -27.98 4.36 -25.32
C GLY A 546 -29.17 3.46 -24.95
N GLY A 547 -30.33 4.05 -24.58
CA GLY A 547 -31.46 3.29 -24.03
C GLY A 547 -32.00 2.19 -24.94
N GLU A 548 -32.17 2.47 -26.23
CA GLU A 548 -32.67 1.48 -27.20
C GLU A 548 -31.68 0.34 -27.46
N LYS A 549 -30.38 0.62 -27.41
CA LYS A 549 -29.33 -0.41 -27.57
C LYS A 549 -29.29 -1.34 -26.37
N LEU A 550 -29.40 -0.80 -25.16
CA LEU A 550 -29.45 -1.60 -23.93
C LEU A 550 -30.70 -2.46 -23.85
N SER A 551 -31.85 -1.96 -24.30
CA SER A 551 -33.08 -2.75 -24.41
C SER A 551 -32.96 -3.90 -25.42
N ARG A 552 -32.30 -3.69 -26.56
CA ARG A 552 -32.00 -4.75 -27.54
C ARG A 552 -31.09 -5.83 -26.96
N ILE A 553 -30.01 -5.44 -26.28
CA ILE A 553 -29.11 -6.36 -25.59
C ILE A 553 -29.88 -7.15 -24.53
N LYS A 554 -30.68 -6.47 -23.71
CA LYS A 554 -31.51 -7.10 -22.67
C LYS A 554 -32.40 -8.17 -23.27
N ASN A 555 -33.25 -7.83 -24.24
CA ASN A 555 -34.21 -8.77 -24.81
C ASN A 555 -33.52 -10.01 -25.40
N LYS A 556 -32.42 -9.81 -26.15
CA LYS A 556 -31.67 -10.91 -26.77
C LYS A 556 -30.95 -11.77 -25.73
N PHE A 557 -30.38 -11.16 -24.70
CA PHE A 557 -29.68 -11.85 -23.62
C PHE A 557 -30.63 -12.68 -22.74
N GLU A 558 -31.72 -12.06 -22.27
CA GLU A 558 -32.70 -12.71 -21.39
C GLU A 558 -33.42 -13.85 -22.14
N TYR A 559 -33.68 -13.69 -23.44
CA TYR A 559 -34.24 -14.75 -24.27
C TYR A 559 -33.31 -15.98 -24.36
N LYS A 560 -32.03 -15.75 -24.68
CA LYS A 560 -31.04 -16.82 -24.91
C LYS A 560 -30.57 -17.53 -23.66
N THR A 561 -30.51 -16.82 -22.53
CA THR A 561 -29.94 -17.35 -21.29
C THR A 561 -30.99 -17.64 -20.23
N GLY A 562 -32.17 -17.03 -20.30
CA GLY A 562 -33.15 -17.05 -19.22
C GLY A 562 -32.72 -16.26 -17.97
N CYS A 563 -31.56 -15.59 -18.01
CA CYS A 563 -31.08 -14.72 -16.93
C CYS A 563 -31.66 -13.31 -17.07
N VAL A 564 -31.79 -12.57 -15.97
CA VAL A 564 -32.21 -11.16 -15.95
C VAL A 564 -31.00 -10.25 -16.13
N LEU A 565 -31.03 -9.34 -17.12
CA LEU A 565 -29.93 -8.39 -17.36
C LEU A 565 -30.22 -7.04 -16.67
N LYS A 566 -29.26 -6.59 -15.87
CA LYS A 566 -29.26 -5.32 -15.12
C LYS A 566 -28.04 -4.50 -15.53
N TRP A 567 -28.09 -3.16 -15.52
CA TRP A 567 -26.94 -2.29 -15.82
C TRP A 567 -26.87 -1.09 -14.89
#